data_AF-A0A1C1CS35-F1
#
_entry.id   AF-A0A1C1CS35-F1
#
_cell.length_a   1.000
_cell.length_b   1.000
_cell.length_c   1.000
_cell.angle_alpha   90.00
_cell.angle_beta   90.00
_cell.angle_gamma   90.00
#
_symmetry.space_group_name_H-M   'P 1'
#
loop_
_entity.id
_entity.type
_entity.pdbx_description
1 polymer ?
#
loop_
_entity_poly.entity_id
_entity_poly.type
_entity_poly.pdbx_seq_one_letter_code
_entity_poly.pdbx_strand_id
1 'polypeptide(L)'
;MPRRSTNPIQTLSNQLRKKGVEMVAEPVLDPAFGLVYTFKSVKPGMNNNDVAYRLYYAGEVAKWSPTRRKAVDRMTARIKKQEEERLERENSESVSTSLGVSTSTTPSDKGSGSGSE
;
A
#
# COMPACT_ATOMS: atom_id res chain seq x y z
N MET A 1 -3.79 -20.21 -7.01
CA MET A 1 -2.64 -19.76 -6.20
C MET A 1 -2.94 -18.37 -5.62
N PRO A 2 -3.41 -18.25 -4.36
CA PRO A 2 -3.57 -16.94 -3.75
C PRO A 2 -2.18 -16.32 -3.57
N ARG A 3 -2.01 -15.09 -4.08
CA ARG A 3 -0.76 -14.34 -3.92
C ARG A 3 -0.57 -14.13 -2.43
N ARG A 4 0.44 -14.77 -1.85
CA ARG A 4 0.88 -14.54 -0.47
C ARG A 4 0.93 -13.03 -0.28
N SER A 5 0.06 -12.48 0.54
CA SER A 5 0.13 -11.09 0.96
C SER A 5 1.38 -10.98 1.82
N THR A 6 2.54 -10.87 1.18
CA THR A 6 3.78 -10.55 1.88
C THR A 6 3.57 -9.19 2.47
N ASN A 7 3.31 -9.14 3.78
CA ASN A 7 3.20 -7.91 4.53
C ASN A 7 4.42 -7.05 4.17
N PRO A 8 4.23 -5.88 3.55
CA PRO A 8 5.34 -5.09 3.01
C PRO A 8 6.37 -4.76 4.10
N ILE A 9 5.91 -4.58 5.33
CA ILE A 9 6.73 -4.36 6.54
C ILE A 9 7.67 -5.55 6.81
N GLN A 10 7.20 -6.81 6.68
CA GLN A 10 8.04 -7.99 6.87
C GLN A 10 9.10 -8.14 5.77
N THR A 11 8.77 -7.73 4.54
CA THR A 11 9.77 -7.73 3.46
C THR A 11 10.83 -6.65 3.69
N LEU A 12 10.43 -5.49 4.21
CA LEU A 12 11.34 -4.39 4.53
C LEU A 12 12.29 -4.76 5.67
N SER A 13 11.79 -5.34 6.77
CA SER A 13 12.62 -5.74 7.91
C SER A 13 13.74 -6.71 7.51
N ASN A 14 13.43 -7.68 6.63
CA ASN A 14 14.42 -8.60 6.09
C ASN A 14 15.49 -7.91 5.22
N GLN A 15 15.09 -6.91 4.42
CA GLN A 15 16.03 -6.14 3.61
C GLN A 15 16.95 -5.29 4.48
N LEU A 16 16.40 -4.65 5.52
CA LEU A 16 17.17 -3.85 6.47
C LEU A 16 18.18 -4.70 7.23
N ARG A 17 17.78 -5.89 7.69
CA ARG A 17 18.67 -6.81 8.39
C ARG A 17 19.87 -7.20 7.53
N LYS A 18 19.68 -7.43 6.22
CA LYS A 18 20.78 -7.65 5.26
C LYS A 18 21.72 -6.45 5.14
N LYS A 19 21.23 -5.24 5.37
CA LYS A 19 22.03 -4.00 5.41
C LYS A 19 22.61 -3.71 6.80
N GLY A 20 22.40 -4.59 7.78
CA GLY A 20 22.90 -4.42 9.15
C GLY A 20 22.11 -3.40 9.96
N VAL A 21 20.85 -3.14 9.60
CA VAL A 21 19.94 -2.23 10.28
C VAL A 21 18.71 -3.03 10.73
N GLU A 22 18.22 -2.75 11.93
CA GLU A 22 16.99 -3.31 12.47
C GLU A 22 15.97 -2.20 12.66
N MET A 23 14.72 -2.49 12.29
CA MET A 23 13.59 -1.58 12.47
C MET A 23 12.79 -2.07 13.68
N VAL A 24 12.77 -1.27 14.73
CA VAL A 24 12.09 -1.59 15.99
C VAL A 24 10.88 -0.68 16.12
N ALA A 25 9.70 -1.27 16.32
CA ALA A 25 8.50 -0.49 16.62
C ALA A 25 8.66 0.14 18.01
N GLU A 26 8.42 1.44 18.12
CA GLU A 26 8.36 2.06 19.43
C GLU A 26 7.08 1.62 20.14
N PRO A 27 7.15 1.31 21.45
CA PRO A 27 6.00 0.82 22.20
C PRO A 27 4.93 1.90 22.39
N VAL A 28 5.30 3.17 22.24
CA VAL A 28 4.40 4.31 22.38
C VAL A 28 3.86 4.67 21.00
N LEU A 29 2.54 4.62 20.83
CA LEU A 29 1.91 5.24 19.67
C LEU A 29 1.95 6.76 19.84
N ASP A 30 2.62 7.43 18.91
CA ASP A 30 2.62 8.88 18.86
C ASP A 30 1.24 9.35 18.37
N PRO A 31 0.51 10.21 19.11
CA PRO A 31 -0.78 10.73 18.67
C PRO A 31 -0.73 11.44 17.30
N ALA A 32 0.41 12.01 16.92
CA ALA A 32 0.55 12.74 15.66
C ALA A 32 0.90 11.84 14.47
N PHE A 33 1.70 10.78 14.70
CA PHE A 33 2.27 9.95 13.62
C PHE A 33 1.81 8.49 13.64
N GLY A 34 1.19 8.02 14.72
CA GLY A 34 0.78 6.65 14.93
C GLY A 34 1.95 5.74 15.32
N LEU A 35 2.06 4.58 14.68
CA LEU A 35 3.16 3.64 14.89
C LEU A 35 4.48 4.22 14.37
N VAL A 36 5.33 4.66 15.30
CA VAL A 36 6.69 5.12 15.00
C VAL A 36 7.65 3.93 15.04
N TYR A 37 8.58 3.91 14.08
CA TYR A 37 9.63 2.91 14.02
C TYR A 37 10.99 3.59 14.13
N THR A 38 11.85 3.02 14.96
CA THR A 38 13.21 3.50 15.16
C THR A 38 14.19 2.50 14.55
N PHE A 39 15.16 3.02 13.81
CA PHE A 39 16.19 2.21 13.17
C PHE A 39 17.43 2.12 14.06
N LYS A 40 17.87 0.90 14.35
CA LYS A 40 19.09 0.61 15.12
C LYS A 40 20.11 -0.11 14.25
N SER A 41 21.39 0.15 14.46
CA SER A 41 22.45 -0.62 13.84
C SER A 41 22.58 -1.98 14.54
N VAL A 42 22.60 -3.06 13.74
CA VAL A 42 22.87 -4.42 14.25
C VAL A 42 24.37 -4.68 14.27
N LYS A 43 25.13 -4.03 13.37
CA LYS A 43 26.58 -4.18 13.31
C LYS A 43 27.26 -3.29 14.35
N PRO A 44 28.15 -3.84 15.20
CA PRO A 44 28.94 -3.03 16.13
C PRO A 44 29.84 -2.06 15.35
N GLY A 45 30.00 -0.85 15.89
CA GLY A 45 30.86 0.20 15.31
C GLY A 45 30.23 1.03 14.18
N MET A 46 28.96 0.80 13.81
CA MET A 46 28.25 1.67 12.87
C MET A 46 27.73 2.94 13.56
N ASN A 47 28.05 4.10 12.99
CA ASN A 47 27.51 5.38 13.42
C ASN A 47 26.13 5.65 12.79
N ASN A 48 25.36 6.58 13.35
CA ASN A 48 24.07 7.02 12.81
C ASN A 48 24.18 7.53 11.37
N ASN A 49 25.30 8.18 11.04
CA ASN A 49 25.58 8.60 9.66
C ASN A 49 25.66 7.40 8.70
N ASP A 50 26.29 6.29 9.10
CA ASP A 50 26.37 5.09 8.27
C ASP A 50 25.01 4.45 8.04
N VAL A 51 24.15 4.46 9.07
CA VAL A 51 22.76 4.00 8.96
C VAL A 51 22.01 4.88 7.97
N ALA A 52 22.12 6.19 8.09
CA ALA A 52 21.49 7.15 7.18
C ALA A 52 21.94 6.96 5.73
N TYR A 53 23.25 6.80 5.49
CA TYR A 53 23.79 6.53 4.15
C TYR A 53 23.26 5.22 3.56
N ARG A 54 23.18 4.15 4.37
CA ARG A 54 22.65 2.86 3.90
C ARG A 54 21.16 2.92 3.59
N LEU A 55 20.39 3.62 4.41
CA LEU A 55 18.95 3.82 4.18
C LEU A 55 18.72 4.68 2.93
N TYR A 56 19.45 5.78 2.78
CA TYR A 56 19.39 6.64 1.61
C TYR A 56 19.67 5.85 0.33
N TYR A 57 20.77 5.10 0.28
CA TYR A 57 21.13 4.31 -0.89
C TYR A 57 20.13 3.18 -1.15
N ALA A 58 19.64 2.50 -0.11
CA ALA A 58 18.60 1.49 -0.26
C ALA A 58 17.30 2.07 -0.84
N GLY A 59 16.90 3.26 -0.38
CA GLY A 59 15.75 4.00 -0.89
C GLY A 59 15.91 4.40 -2.35
N GLU A 60 17.05 4.98 -2.72
CA GLU A 60 17.32 5.36 -4.11
C GLU A 60 17.36 4.14 -5.04
N VAL A 61 18.02 3.05 -4.65
CA VAL A 61 18.03 1.81 -5.46
C VAL A 61 16.61 1.24 -5.62
N ALA A 62 15.80 1.25 -4.56
CA ALA A 62 14.42 0.79 -4.63
C ALA A 62 13.57 1.68 -5.55
N LYS A 63 13.76 3.00 -5.47
CA LYS A 63 13.06 4.01 -6.27
C LYS A 63 13.27 3.79 -7.77
N TRP A 64 14.51 3.49 -8.18
CA TRP A 64 14.90 3.30 -9.57
C TRP A 64 14.85 1.84 -10.05
N SER A 65 14.45 0.90 -9.19
CA SER A 65 14.43 -0.52 -9.53
C SER A 65 13.54 -0.82 -10.75
N PRO A 66 13.95 -1.76 -11.64
CA PRO A 66 13.14 -2.16 -12.79
C PRO A 66 11.75 -2.67 -12.39
N THR A 67 11.68 -3.39 -11.27
CA THR A 67 10.42 -3.93 -10.72
C THR A 67 9.47 -2.81 -10.32
N ARG A 68 9.97 -1.75 -9.66
CA ARG A 68 9.14 -0.60 -9.29
C ARG A 68 8.65 0.16 -10.51
N ARG A 69 9.51 0.40 -11.51
CA ARG A 69 9.10 1.03 -12.79
C ARG A 69 7.96 0.25 -13.46
N LYS A 70 8.12 -1.07 -13.65
CA LYS A 70 7.06 -1.93 -14.18
C LYS A 70 5.78 -1.96 -13.32
N ALA A 71 5.89 -1.77 -12.01
CA ALA A 71 4.73 -1.67 -11.13
C ALA A 71 4.00 -0.35 -11.32
N VAL A 72 4.73 0.77 -11.43
CA VAL A 72 4.19 2.09 -11.75
C VAL A 72 3.54 2.08 -13.13
N ASP A 73 4.21 1.55 -14.15
CA ASP A 73 3.67 1.47 -15.52
C ASP A 73 2.37 0.65 -15.57
N ARG A 74 2.26 -0.42 -14.79
CA ARG A 74 1.00 -1.19 -14.68
C ARG A 74 -0.09 -0.43 -13.93
N MET A 75 0.27 0.37 -12.92
CA MET A 75 -0.70 1.19 -12.19
C MET A 75 -1.19 2.35 -13.06
N THR A 76 -0.30 3.04 -13.77
CA THR A 76 -0.66 4.12 -14.69
C THR A 76 -1.51 3.61 -15.85
N ALA A 77 -1.18 2.44 -16.42
CA ALA A 77 -2.01 1.81 -17.46
C ALA A 77 -3.42 1.45 -16.94
N ARG A 78 -3.54 1.01 -15.68
CA ARG A 78 -4.85 0.75 -15.06
C ARG A 78 -5.66 2.02 -14.82
N ILE A 79 -5.00 3.09 -14.35
CA ILE A 79 -5.65 4.39 -14.14
C ILE A 79 -6.16 4.94 -15.47
N LYS A 80 -5.31 4.93 -16.52
CA LYS A 80 -5.72 5.36 -17.87
C LYS A 80 -6.91 4.57 -18.40
N LYS A 81 -6.88 3.24 -18.25
CA LYS A 81 -8.02 2.39 -18.66
C LYS A 81 -9.30 2.72 -17.89
N GLN A 82 -9.20 3.00 -16.59
CA GLN A 82 -10.36 3.40 -15.79
C GLN A 82 -10.88 4.80 -16.18
N GLU A 83 -9.99 5.71 -16.55
CA GLU A 83 -10.36 7.05 -17.02
C GLU A 83 -11.03 7.01 -18.40
N GLU A 84 -10.50 6.20 -19.34
CA GLU A 84 -11.12 5.93 -20.64
C GLU A 84 -12.51 5.30 -20.49
N GLU A 85 -12.65 4.27 -19.63
CA GLU A 85 -13.94 3.62 -19.36
C GLU A 85 -14.94 4.58 -18.69
N ARG A 86 -14.47 5.51 -17.86
CA ARG A 86 -15.30 6.55 -17.24
C ARG A 86 -15.74 7.59 -18.28
N LEU A 87 -14.87 8.00 -19.19
CA LEU A 87 -15.20 8.89 -20.30
C LEU A 87 -16.19 8.25 -21.28
N GLU A 88 -16.07 6.96 -21.58
CA GLU A 88 -17.04 6.23 -22.42
C GLU A 88 -18.43 6.16 -21.77
N ARG A 89 -18.49 5.96 -20.45
CA ARG A 89 -19.76 6.01 -19.70
C ARG A 89 -20.37 7.41 -19.70
N GLU A 90 -19.58 8.45 -19.44
CA GLU A 90 -20.05 9.84 -19.46
C GLU A 90 -20.50 10.27 -20.87
N ASN A 91 -19.82 9.82 -21.93
CA ASN A 91 -20.21 10.07 -23.31
C ASN A 91 -21.45 9.26 -23.75
N SER A 92 -21.74 8.14 -23.10
CA SER A 92 -22.97 7.38 -23.34
C SER A 92 -24.14 7.93 -22.52
N GLU A 93 -23.88 8.49 -21.34
CA GLU A 93 -24.88 9.15 -20.50
C GLU A 93 -25.35 10.49 -21.07
N SER A 94 -24.52 11.19 -21.85
CA SER A 94 -24.93 12.44 -22.51
C SER A 94 -25.97 12.25 -23.63
N VAL A 95 -26.33 11.01 -23.98
CA VAL A 95 -27.43 10.70 -24.92
C VAL A 95 -28.65 10.07 -24.22
N SER A 96 -28.68 10.00 -22.88
CA SER A 96 -29.82 9.43 -22.14
C SER A 96 -30.38 10.37 -21.09
N THR A 97 -30.52 11.66 -21.42
CA THR A 97 -31.41 12.56 -20.70
C THR A 97 -32.86 12.29 -21.10
N SER A 98 -33.49 11.27 -20.51
CA SER A 98 -34.91 11.38 -20.11
C SER A 98 -35.37 10.22 -19.23
N LEU A 99 -35.98 10.62 -18.10
CA LEU A 99 -37.04 9.93 -17.35
C LEU A 99 -36.67 8.64 -16.60
N GLY A 100 -36.60 8.74 -15.28
CA GLY A 100 -36.76 7.57 -14.43
C GLY A 100 -36.32 7.75 -12.98
N VAL A 101 -36.95 8.67 -12.25
CA VAL A 101 -36.99 8.58 -10.78
C VAL A 101 -37.54 7.19 -10.43
N SER A 102 -36.76 6.38 -9.73
CA SER A 102 -37.23 5.18 -9.04
C SER A 102 -36.66 5.19 -7.63
N THR A 103 -37.48 5.73 -6.75
CA THR A 103 -37.32 5.72 -5.30
C THR A 103 -37.51 4.31 -4.73
N SER A 104 -36.77 4.04 -3.64
CA SER A 104 -37.03 3.01 -2.61
C SER A 104 -36.80 1.55 -3.05
N THR A 105 -36.33 0.61 -2.22
CA THR A 105 -36.32 0.45 -0.77
C THR A 105 -35.07 -0.30 -0.33
N THR A 106 -34.49 0.07 0.81
CA THR A 106 -33.53 -0.74 1.59
C THR A 106 -34.21 -1.98 2.17
N PRO A 107 -33.73 -3.21 1.88
CA PRO A 107 -33.95 -4.34 2.76
C PRO A 107 -32.79 -4.37 3.78
N SER A 108 -33.10 -3.90 4.99
CA SER A 108 -32.46 -4.43 6.18
C SER A 108 -32.88 -5.91 6.31
N ASP A 109 -31.94 -6.85 6.37
CA ASP A 109 -32.19 -8.03 7.18
C ASP A 109 -30.92 -8.66 7.74
N LYS A 110 -31.11 -9.17 8.96
CA LYS A 110 -30.16 -9.57 9.98
C LYS A 110 -29.49 -10.90 9.67
N GLY A 111 -28.23 -10.99 10.10
CA GLY A 111 -27.70 -12.02 10.99
C GLY A 111 -28.18 -13.47 10.85
N SER A 112 -27.24 -14.35 10.51
CA SER A 112 -27.19 -15.79 10.85
C SER A 112 -25.82 -16.28 10.36
N GLY A 113 -24.98 -17.06 11.03
CA GLY A 113 -24.94 -17.77 12.31
C GLY A 113 -23.50 -18.33 12.37
N SER A 114 -22.81 -18.19 13.50
CA SER A 114 -22.67 -19.24 14.52
C SER A 114 -21.99 -20.53 14.04
N GLY A 115 -20.78 -20.75 14.56
CA GLY A 115 -20.40 -22.05 15.11
C GLY A 115 -19.60 -23.00 14.22
N SER A 116 -18.32 -23.15 14.55
CA SER A 116 -17.73 -24.49 14.74
C SER A 116 -16.59 -24.34 15.74
N GLU A 117 -16.73 -25.04 16.87
CA GLU A 117 -15.70 -25.25 17.89
C GLU A 117 -14.45 -25.95 17.32
#